data_AF-A0A1D8AS38-F1
#
_entry.id   AF-A0A1D8AS38-F1
#
_cell.length_a   1.000
_cell.length_b   1.000
_cell.length_c   1.000
_cell.angle_alpha   90.00
_cell.angle_beta   90.00
_cell.angle_gamma   90.00
#
_symmetry.space_group_name_H-M   'P 1'
#
loop_
_entity.id
_entity.type
_entity.pdbx_description
1 polymer ?
#
loop_
_entity_poly.entity_id
_entity_poly.type
_entity_poly.pdbx_seq_one_letter_code
_entity_poly.pdbx_strand_id
1 'polypeptide(L)'
;MSTEFPFVVVPEELHKVFGVPVPGTHLFHKEGPQEETSFWADAVFHLAGPCVSPGGVSMYAPVSRAAVHKRLKDGKLSGFFFHINQRKRNFFGVDLSTRELAIGYIPVSECKAWKAELEQRAIDQGIVTEKELLGDKPDWHGHFLSWNSRWAKEQARKAKGGKK
;
A
#
# COMPACT_ATOMS: atom_id res chain seq x y z
N MET A 1 -6.94 18.44 -13.13
CA MET A 1 -6.24 17.55 -12.17
C MET A 1 -5.30 16.69 -12.98
N SER A 2 -4.08 16.41 -12.50
CA SER A 2 -3.12 15.61 -13.26
C SER A 2 -3.77 14.28 -13.67
N THR A 3 -3.73 13.98 -14.96
CA THR A 3 -4.21 12.71 -15.55
C THR A 3 -3.19 11.60 -15.40
N GLU A 4 -2.01 11.89 -14.82
CA GLU A 4 -0.94 10.93 -14.66
C GLU A 4 -1.12 10.09 -13.40
N PHE A 5 -0.84 8.79 -13.53
CA PHE A 5 -0.89 7.86 -12.42
C PHE A 5 0.13 8.28 -11.34
N PRO A 6 -0.25 8.32 -10.05
CA PRO A 6 0.56 8.94 -9.00
C PRO A 6 1.65 7.99 -8.49
N PHE A 7 2.57 7.60 -9.36
CA PHE A 7 3.69 6.75 -8.98
C PHE A 7 4.54 7.39 -7.89
N VAL A 8 4.91 6.60 -6.88
CA VAL A 8 5.91 7.02 -5.90
C VAL A 8 7.26 7.14 -6.59
N VAL A 9 7.87 8.32 -6.48
CA VAL A 9 9.23 8.59 -6.94
C VAL A 9 10.17 8.36 -5.77
N VAL A 10 11.13 7.45 -5.95
CA VAL A 10 12.20 7.20 -4.97
C VAL A 10 13.47 7.91 -5.47
N PRO A 11 13.94 8.94 -4.76
CA PRO A 11 15.23 9.58 -5.06
C PRO A 11 16.40 8.59 -5.03
N GLU A 12 17.40 8.79 -5.90
CA GLU A 12 18.54 7.87 -6.04
C GLU A 12 19.32 7.69 -4.74
N GLU A 13 19.43 8.74 -3.94
CA GLU A 13 20.09 8.72 -2.64
C GLU A 13 19.43 7.75 -1.64
N LEU A 14 18.14 7.44 -1.84
CA LEU A 14 17.37 6.53 -1.01
C LEU A 14 17.39 5.07 -1.53
N HIS A 15 18.04 4.78 -2.67
CA HIS A 15 18.18 3.41 -3.18
C HIS A 15 18.92 2.48 -2.20
N LYS A 16 19.78 3.01 -1.33
CA LYS A 16 20.42 2.20 -0.25
C LYS A 16 19.43 1.74 0.81
N VAL A 17 18.34 2.48 1.01
CA VAL A 17 17.30 2.18 2.02
C VAL A 17 16.25 1.25 1.43
N PHE A 18 15.73 1.58 0.25
CA PHE A 18 14.59 0.86 -0.34
C PHE A 18 14.98 -0.23 -1.35
N GLY A 19 16.22 -0.20 -1.84
CA GLY A 19 16.66 -0.98 -2.99
C GLY A 19 16.73 -0.14 -4.26
N VAL A 20 17.44 -0.65 -5.26
CA VAL A 20 17.44 -0.09 -6.61
C VAL A 20 16.14 -0.53 -7.31
N PRO A 21 15.49 0.34 -8.11
CA PRO A 21 14.30 -0.05 -8.86
C PRO A 21 14.61 -1.19 -9.81
N VAL A 22 13.77 -2.22 -9.81
CA VAL A 22 13.88 -3.34 -10.76
C VAL A 22 13.59 -2.80 -12.16
N PRO A 23 14.49 -3.02 -13.14
CA PRO A 23 14.36 -2.47 -14.49
C PRO A 23 12.99 -2.74 -15.12
N GLY A 24 12.38 -1.69 -15.70
CA GLY A 24 11.07 -1.77 -16.33
C GLY A 24 9.89 -1.85 -15.36
N THR A 25 10.13 -1.66 -14.06
CA THR A 25 9.09 -1.68 -13.03
C THR A 25 9.24 -0.51 -12.05
N HIS A 26 8.29 -0.40 -11.12
CA HIS A 26 8.39 0.48 -9.94
C HIS A 26 8.56 -0.35 -8.66
N LEU A 27 9.26 -1.48 -8.77
CA LEU A 27 9.52 -2.38 -7.65
C LEU A 27 10.87 -2.10 -7.02
N PHE A 28 10.87 -1.99 -5.70
CA PHE A 28 12.07 -1.78 -4.89
C PHE A 28 12.25 -2.97 -3.96
N HIS A 29 13.40 -3.60 -4.05
CA HIS A 29 13.73 -4.79 -3.26
C HIS A 29 14.89 -4.48 -2.30
N LYS A 30 14.62 -4.61 -1.00
CA LYS A 30 15.64 -4.53 0.06
C LYS A 30 15.79 -5.89 0.70
N GLU A 31 17.02 -6.30 0.94
CA GLU A 31 17.35 -7.47 1.74
C GLU A 31 17.92 -7.04 3.09
N GLY A 32 17.59 -7.76 4.16
CA GLY A 32 18.18 -7.47 5.47
C GLY A 32 17.69 -8.37 6.61
N PRO A 33 18.15 -8.10 7.84
CA PRO A 33 17.70 -8.79 9.04
C PRO A 33 16.25 -8.41 9.39
N GLN A 34 15.55 -9.31 10.08
CA GLN A 34 14.18 -9.07 10.52
C GLN A 34 14.07 -7.84 11.43
N GLU A 35 15.11 -7.55 12.19
CA GLU A 35 15.21 -6.42 13.12
C GLU A 35 15.12 -5.05 12.43
N GLU A 36 15.47 -4.97 11.14
CA GLU A 36 15.36 -3.73 10.35
C GLU A 36 13.94 -3.48 9.83
N THR A 37 13.05 -4.48 9.86
CA THR A 37 11.77 -4.43 9.14
C THR A 37 10.84 -3.31 9.60
N SER A 38 10.79 -2.99 10.90
CA SER A 38 9.95 -1.90 11.40
C SER A 38 10.47 -0.53 10.96
N PHE A 39 11.77 -0.28 11.09
CA PHE A 39 12.39 0.97 10.65
C PHE A 39 12.26 1.16 9.14
N TRP A 40 12.44 0.08 8.38
CA TRP A 40 12.24 0.11 6.94
C TRP A 40 10.77 0.37 6.58
N ALA A 41 9.81 -0.26 7.26
CA ALA A 41 8.39 -0.02 7.05
C ALA A 41 8.01 1.45 7.33
N ASP A 42 8.48 2.01 8.44
CA ASP A 42 8.24 3.41 8.80
C ASP A 42 8.82 4.36 7.74
N ALA A 43 10.02 4.06 7.21
CA ALA A 43 10.62 4.82 6.12
C ALA A 43 9.78 4.75 4.83
N VAL A 44 9.24 3.57 4.49
CA VAL A 44 8.31 3.42 3.37
C VAL A 44 7.07 4.26 3.59
N PHE A 45 6.47 4.23 4.78
CA PHE A 45 5.26 5.02 5.08
C PHE A 45 5.51 6.51 5.10
N HIS A 46 6.71 6.94 5.50
CA HIS A 46 7.10 8.35 5.43
C HIS A 46 7.21 8.82 3.98
N LEU A 47 7.79 8.00 3.10
CA LEU A 47 7.98 8.32 1.68
C LEU A 47 6.69 8.23 0.86
N ALA A 48 5.99 7.09 0.97
CA ALA A 48 4.87 6.72 0.13
C ALA A 48 3.49 7.05 0.74
N GLY A 49 3.47 7.48 2.00
CA GLY A 49 2.24 7.65 2.77
C GLY A 49 1.64 6.31 3.21
N PRO A 50 0.31 6.25 3.45
CA PRO A 50 -0.35 5.02 3.86
C PRO A 50 -0.16 3.91 2.82
N CYS A 51 0.19 2.71 3.27
CA CYS A 51 0.38 1.54 2.41
C CYS A 51 -0.45 0.34 2.86
N VAL A 52 -0.61 -0.62 1.96
CA VAL A 52 -1.18 -1.95 2.24
C VAL A 52 -0.33 -3.06 1.68
N SER A 53 -0.53 -4.28 2.19
CA SER A 53 0.05 -5.48 1.60
C SER A 53 -0.56 -5.77 0.22
N PRO A 54 0.07 -6.61 -0.62
CA PRO A 54 -0.52 -7.07 -1.89
C PRO A 54 -1.93 -7.63 -1.76
N GLY A 55 -2.23 -8.32 -0.65
CA GLY A 55 -3.58 -8.80 -0.36
C GLY A 55 -4.55 -7.68 0.02
N GLY A 56 -4.07 -6.62 0.66
CA GLY A 56 -4.89 -5.46 1.05
C GLY A 56 -5.28 -4.54 -0.10
N VAL A 57 -4.68 -4.68 -1.29
CA VAL A 57 -5.06 -3.90 -2.47
C VAL A 57 -6.53 -4.09 -2.84
N SER A 58 -7.08 -5.29 -2.63
CA SER A 58 -8.48 -5.58 -2.94
C SER A 58 -9.49 -4.77 -2.11
N MET A 59 -9.05 -4.21 -0.98
CA MET A 59 -9.88 -3.31 -0.16
C MET A 59 -10.05 -1.92 -0.81
N TYR A 60 -9.18 -1.57 -1.75
CA TYR A 60 -9.16 -0.25 -2.40
C TYR A 60 -9.52 -0.31 -3.87
N ALA A 61 -9.15 -1.37 -4.58
CA ALA A 61 -9.51 -1.60 -5.98
C ALA A 61 -10.15 -2.99 -6.12
N PRO A 62 -11.25 -3.15 -6.88
CA PRO A 62 -11.97 -4.42 -6.99
C PRO A 62 -11.24 -5.41 -7.92
N VAL A 63 -10.09 -5.92 -7.47
CA VAL A 63 -9.17 -6.72 -8.29
C VAL A 63 -8.75 -8.01 -7.60
N SER A 64 -8.42 -9.02 -8.40
CA SER A 64 -7.87 -10.28 -7.88
C SER A 64 -6.40 -10.13 -7.49
N ARG A 65 -5.93 -11.00 -6.60
CA ARG A 65 -4.50 -11.09 -6.24
C ARG A 65 -3.61 -11.31 -7.48
N ALA A 66 -4.07 -12.11 -8.44
CA ALA A 66 -3.34 -12.34 -9.69
C ALA A 66 -3.19 -11.04 -10.51
N ALA A 67 -4.24 -10.21 -10.57
CA ALA A 67 -4.18 -8.91 -11.22
C ALA A 67 -3.19 -7.97 -10.51
N VAL A 68 -3.13 -7.99 -9.18
CA VAL A 68 -2.13 -7.21 -8.41
C VAL A 68 -0.72 -7.61 -8.79
N HIS A 69 -0.40 -8.91 -8.75
CA HIS A 69 0.93 -9.40 -9.13
C HIS A 69 1.28 -9.08 -10.58
N LYS A 70 0.31 -9.18 -11.51
CA LYS A 70 0.53 -8.77 -12.90
C LYS A 70 0.82 -7.28 -13.02
N ARG A 71 0.04 -6.42 -12.35
CA ARG A 71 0.21 -4.97 -12.43
C ARG A 71 1.55 -4.50 -11.86
N LEU A 72 2.03 -5.15 -10.78
CA LEU A 72 3.38 -4.95 -10.24
C LEU A 72 4.48 -5.34 -11.24
N LYS A 73 4.38 -6.53 -11.84
CA LYS A 73 5.34 -7.03 -12.85
C LYS A 73 5.38 -6.17 -14.10
N ASP A 74 4.24 -5.63 -14.51
CA ASP A 74 4.12 -4.76 -15.68
C ASP A 74 4.58 -3.32 -15.39
N GLY A 75 5.09 -3.02 -14.19
CA GLY A 75 5.52 -1.67 -13.81
C GLY A 75 4.39 -0.65 -13.73
N LYS A 76 3.17 -1.09 -13.42
CA LYS A 76 1.98 -0.23 -13.35
C LYS A 76 1.51 0.03 -11.92
N LEU A 77 2.37 -0.30 -10.96
CA LEU A 77 2.17 -0.07 -9.54
C LEU A 77 3.53 -0.07 -8.85
N SER A 78 3.74 0.84 -7.92
CA SER A 78 4.91 0.84 -7.04
C SER A 78 4.76 -0.21 -5.97
N GLY A 79 5.88 -0.89 -5.66
CA GLY A 79 5.91 -1.91 -4.62
C GLY A 79 7.24 -1.93 -3.91
N PHE A 80 7.20 -1.87 -2.59
CA PHE A 80 8.36 -1.96 -1.72
C PHE A 80 8.37 -3.34 -1.08
N PHE A 81 9.44 -4.11 -1.28
CA PHE A 81 9.55 -5.48 -0.77
C PHE A 81 10.82 -5.66 0.06
N PHE A 82 10.66 -6.07 1.31
CA PHE A 82 11.77 -6.43 2.20
C PHE A 82 11.88 -7.94 2.32
N HIS A 83 13.02 -8.49 1.93
CA HIS A 83 13.34 -9.90 1.97
C HIS A 83 14.24 -10.18 3.17
N ILE A 84 13.71 -10.94 4.13
CA ILE A 84 14.44 -11.32 5.33
C ILE A 84 15.40 -12.46 4.98
N ASN A 85 16.70 -12.17 4.92
CA ASN A 85 17.73 -13.11 4.46
C ASN A 85 18.80 -13.45 5.51
N GLN A 86 18.84 -12.75 6.65
CA GLN A 86 19.82 -13.01 7.71
C GLN A 86 19.31 -14.04 8.71
N ARG A 87 20.11 -15.09 8.93
CA ARG A 87 19.79 -16.21 9.84
C ARG A 87 19.91 -15.79 11.29
N LYS A 88 18.94 -16.18 12.11
CA LYS A 88 19.04 -16.13 13.57
C LYS A 88 19.20 -17.54 14.13
N ARG A 89 20.21 -17.74 14.99
CA ARG A 89 20.31 -18.92 15.86
C ARG A 89 19.68 -18.61 17.20
N ASN A 90 18.90 -19.54 17.76
CA ASN A 90 18.48 -19.43 19.15
C ASN A 90 19.65 -19.78 20.11
N PHE A 91 19.46 -19.60 21.42
CA PHE A 91 20.47 -19.93 22.45
C PHE A 91 20.86 -21.42 22.50
N PHE A 92 20.14 -22.29 21.78
CA PHE A 92 20.43 -23.72 21.63
C PHE A 92 21.10 -24.06 20.29
N GLY A 93 21.53 -23.04 19.52
CA GLY A 93 22.23 -23.23 18.25
C GLY A 93 21.33 -23.69 17.09
N VAL A 94 20.01 -23.69 17.26
CA VAL A 94 19.06 -24.05 16.20
C VAL A 94 18.93 -22.87 15.26
N ASP A 95 19.22 -23.08 13.97
CA ASP A 95 18.90 -22.15 12.90
C ASP A 95 17.37 -22.01 12.87
N LEU A 96 16.86 -20.85 13.29
CA LEU A 96 15.46 -20.52 13.08
C LEU A 96 15.31 -20.31 11.57
N SER A 97 14.70 -21.28 10.89
CA SER A 97 14.52 -21.22 9.44
C SER A 97 13.88 -19.88 9.09
N THR A 98 14.63 -19.05 8.37
CA THR A 98 14.12 -17.90 7.63
C THR A 98 13.16 -18.47 6.60
N ARG A 99 11.88 -18.63 6.95
CA ARG A 99 10.85 -18.55 5.92
C ARG A 99 11.14 -17.25 5.21
N GLU A 100 11.35 -17.33 3.90
CA GLU A 100 11.53 -16.18 3.03
C GLU A 100 10.23 -15.36 3.09
N LEU A 101 10.13 -14.54 4.13
CA LEU A 101 9.00 -13.68 4.40
C LEU A 101 9.32 -12.36 3.70
N ALA A 102 8.90 -12.28 2.44
CA ALA A 102 8.85 -11.02 1.74
C ALA A 102 7.71 -10.18 2.34
N ILE A 103 8.07 -9.13 3.06
CA ILE A 103 7.10 -8.11 3.51
C ILE A 103 6.94 -7.12 2.37
N GLY A 104 5.70 -6.94 1.90
CA GLY A 104 5.41 -6.06 0.76
C GLY A 104 4.47 -4.92 1.14
N TYR A 105 4.78 -3.72 0.67
CA TYR A 105 3.95 -2.53 0.81
C TYR A 105 3.66 -1.89 -0.54
N ILE A 106 2.40 -1.50 -0.73
CA ILE A 106 1.88 -0.84 -1.93
C ILE A 106 1.18 0.45 -1.49
N PRO A 107 1.47 1.61 -2.11
CA PRO A 107 0.87 2.88 -1.73
C PRO A 107 -0.64 2.91 -1.96
N VAL A 108 -1.40 3.36 -0.94
CA VAL A 108 -2.86 3.48 -1.02
C VAL A 108 -3.30 4.51 -2.05
N SER A 109 -2.49 5.56 -2.28
CA SER A 109 -2.71 6.56 -3.34
C SER A 109 -2.82 5.90 -4.72
N GLU A 110 -1.91 5.00 -5.03
CA GLU A 110 -1.89 4.25 -6.29
C GLU A 110 -3.02 3.21 -6.37
N CYS A 111 -3.37 2.56 -5.25
CA CYS A 111 -4.55 1.68 -5.23
C CYS A 111 -5.84 2.44 -5.56
N LYS A 112 -6.01 3.64 -5.00
CA LYS A 112 -7.17 4.50 -5.27
C LYS A 112 -7.17 5.02 -6.71
N ALA A 113 -6.01 5.40 -7.25
CA ALA A 113 -5.88 5.77 -8.65
C ALA A 113 -6.24 4.60 -9.57
N TRP A 114 -5.81 3.39 -9.26
CA TRP A 114 -6.19 2.20 -10.02
C TRP A 114 -7.69 1.91 -9.95
N LYS A 115 -8.34 2.09 -8.79
CA LYS A 115 -9.80 2.02 -8.71
C LYS A 115 -10.46 3.01 -9.68
N ALA A 116 -10.04 4.27 -9.65
CA ALA A 116 -10.59 5.29 -10.55
C ALA A 116 -10.39 4.95 -12.04
N GLU A 117 -9.23 4.40 -12.42
CA GLU A 117 -9.00 3.90 -13.79
C GLU A 117 -9.98 2.78 -14.19
N LEU A 118 -10.24 1.83 -13.27
CA LEU A 118 -11.15 0.72 -13.52
C LEU A 118 -12.60 1.18 -13.65
N GLU A 119 -13.01 2.08 -12.77
CA GLU A 119 -14.35 2.70 -12.80
C GLU A 119 -14.56 3.47 -14.09
N GLN A 120 -13.61 4.33 -14.46
CA GLN A 120 -13.67 5.08 -15.72
C GLN A 120 -13.75 4.15 -16.93
N ARG A 121 -12.93 3.10 -16.98
CA ARG A 121 -12.97 2.12 -18.06
C ARG A 121 -14.32 1.42 -18.16
N ALA A 122 -14.91 1.06 -17.03
CA ALA A 122 -16.21 0.38 -17.00
C ALA A 122 -17.34 1.30 -17.50
N ILE A 123 -17.27 2.60 -17.17
CA ILE A 123 -18.18 3.63 -17.70
C ILE A 123 -17.99 3.77 -19.22
N ASP A 124 -16.75 3.94 -19.69
CA ASP A 124 -16.44 4.11 -21.11
C ASP A 124 -16.89 2.91 -21.96
N GLN A 125 -16.87 1.71 -21.37
CA GLN A 125 -17.33 0.47 -22.01
C GLN A 125 -18.85 0.25 -21.89
N GLY A 126 -19.57 1.13 -21.18
CA GLY A 126 -21.01 0.99 -20.94
C GLY A 126 -21.39 -0.22 -20.09
N ILE A 127 -20.45 -0.78 -19.32
CA ILE A 127 -20.68 -1.92 -18.43
C ILE A 127 -21.51 -1.50 -17.22
N VAL A 128 -21.29 -0.27 -16.74
CA VAL A 128 -21.93 0.29 -15.55
C VAL A 128 -22.11 1.79 -15.73
N THR A 129 -23.20 2.34 -15.22
CA THR A 129 -23.42 3.79 -15.15
C THR A 129 -22.74 4.38 -13.91
N GLU A 130 -22.42 5.67 -13.94
CA GLU A 130 -21.89 6.39 -12.77
C GLU A 130 -22.82 6.24 -11.55
N LYS A 131 -24.13 6.26 -11.78
CA LYS A 131 -25.14 6.06 -10.73
C LYS A 131 -25.06 4.67 -10.08
N GLU A 132 -24.84 3.62 -10.88
CA GLU A 132 -24.71 2.25 -10.37
C GLU A 132 -23.39 2.03 -9.62
N LEU A 133 -22.29 2.65 -10.06
CA LEU A 133 -21.02 2.63 -9.33
C LEU A 133 -21.11 3.29 -7.95
N LEU A 134 -21.84 4.39 -7.84
CA LEU A 134 -22.05 5.09 -6.57
C LEU A 134 -22.94 4.29 -5.59
N GLY A 135 -23.78 3.38 -6.12
CA GLY A 135 -24.70 2.54 -5.33
C GLY A 135 -25.75 3.32 -4.52
N ASP A 136 -26.41 2.64 -3.58
CA ASP A 136 -27.27 3.27 -2.57
C ASP A 136 -26.41 4.01 -1.56
N LYS A 137 -26.39 5.36 -1.62
CA LYS A 137 -25.57 6.31 -0.81
C LYS A 137 -24.76 5.63 0.32
N PRO A 138 -23.62 5.00 0.00
CA PRO A 138 -22.70 4.52 1.02
C PRO A 138 -22.14 5.71 1.75
N ASP A 139 -21.86 5.55 3.03
CA ASP A 139 -21.22 6.60 3.81
C ASP A 139 -19.71 6.63 3.55
N TRP A 140 -19.36 7.24 2.42
CA TRP A 140 -18.00 7.42 1.94
C TRP A 140 -17.15 8.37 2.79
N HIS A 141 -17.77 9.12 3.70
CA HIS A 141 -17.11 10.08 4.59
C HIS A 141 -16.84 9.48 5.98
N GLY A 142 -17.22 8.23 6.21
CA GLY A 142 -16.94 7.54 7.47
C GLY A 142 -17.81 8.01 8.63
N HIS A 143 -18.98 8.59 8.39
CA HIS A 143 -19.95 8.87 9.46
C HIS A 143 -20.38 7.60 10.23
N PHE A 144 -20.22 6.39 9.69
CA PHE A 144 -20.43 5.11 10.37
C PHE A 144 -19.40 4.92 11.50
N LEU A 145 -18.22 5.52 11.36
CA LEU A 145 -17.25 5.58 12.45
C LEU A 145 -17.78 6.44 13.62
N SER A 146 -18.63 7.43 13.31
CA SER A 146 -19.27 8.35 14.27
C SER A 146 -20.52 7.78 14.96
N TRP A 147 -20.95 6.56 14.61
CA TRP A 147 -22.05 5.87 15.30
C TRP A 147 -21.67 5.53 16.74
N ASN A 148 -21.95 6.46 17.66
CA ASN A 148 -21.88 6.33 19.13
C ASN A 148 -20.69 5.52 19.69
N SER A 149 -19.54 5.55 19.02
CA SER A 149 -18.36 4.82 19.44
C SER A 149 -17.46 5.73 20.29
N ARG A 150 -16.86 5.18 21.35
CA ARG A 150 -15.83 5.90 22.12
C ARG A 150 -14.68 6.36 21.21
N TRP A 151 -14.38 5.56 20.18
CA TRP A 151 -13.37 5.84 19.17
C TRP A 151 -13.60 7.17 18.43
N ALA A 152 -14.82 7.45 17.95
CA ALA A 152 -15.11 8.71 17.26
C ALA A 152 -14.96 9.94 18.17
N LYS A 153 -15.36 9.82 19.44
CA LYS A 153 -15.18 10.89 20.43
C LYS A 153 -13.70 11.18 20.67
N GLU A 154 -12.84 10.17 20.66
CA GLU A 154 -11.39 10.33 20.82
C GLU A 154 -10.70 10.96 19.60
N GLN A 155 -11.05 10.56 18.37
CA GLN A 155 -10.47 11.15 17.16
C GLN A 155 -10.82 12.64 17.02
N ALA A 156 -12.07 13.02 17.30
CA ALA A 156 -12.49 14.42 17.30
C ALA A 156 -11.72 15.26 18.35
N ARG A 157 -11.38 14.67 19.50
CA ARG A 157 -10.57 15.32 20.54
C ARG A 157 -9.13 15.55 20.08
N LYS A 158 -8.50 14.56 19.43
CA LYS A 158 -7.13 14.66 18.89
C LYS A 158 -7.04 15.72 17.78
N ALA A 159 -8.00 15.76 16.87
CA ALA A 159 -8.05 16.76 15.79
C ALA A 159 -8.18 18.21 16.33
N LYS A 160 -8.87 18.41 17.46
CA LYS A 160 -9.01 19.72 18.11
C LYS A 160 -7.78 20.12 18.94
N GLY A 161 -7.01 19.16 19.46
CA GLY A 161 -5.82 19.41 20.29
C GLY A 161 -4.52 19.67 19.51
N GLY A 162 -4.51 19.46 18.19
CA GLY A 162 -3.34 19.64 17.33
C GLY A 162 -3.20 21.03 16.67
N LYS A 163 -4.14 21.95 16.91
CA LYS A 163 -3.98 23.36 16.55
C LYS A 163 -3.26 24.08 17.68
N LYS A 164 -1.92 24.08 17.65
CA LYS A 164 -1.08 25.07 18.33
C LYS A 164 -0.17 25.69 17.29
#